data_AF-A0A8B7NXV5-F1
#
_entry.id   AF-A0A8B7NXV5-F1
#
_cell.length_a   1.000
_cell.length_b   1.000
_cell.length_c   1.000
_cell.angle_alpha   90.00
_cell.angle_beta   90.00
_cell.angle_gamma   90.00
#
_symmetry.space_group_name_H-M   'P 1'
#
loop_
_entity.id
_entity.type
_entity.pdbx_description
1 polymer ?
#
loop_
_entity_poly.entity_id
_entity_poly.type
_entity_poly.pdbx_seq_one_letter_code
_entity_poly.pdbx_strand_id
1 'polypeptide(L)'
;VYLRKCGVATDPCKNNGYYGPSCKCECPPGTSGTYCETLTQGYLQALVSSTRPRTRTITTAGTVTSTGYPSPVAAIDEYIQMIIAPACKKVRLTFSAFKLYQRYTDNTCLPQQLTIRKNVDLTISSTYCASEIAVNQVFESEGTTMILHFKSLITLPYPGYSATITFVPQTTAACTGRK
;
A
#
# COMPACT_ATOMS: atom_id res chain seq x y z
N VAL A 1 -21.69 -18.46 -24.62
CA VAL A 1 -20.96 -18.94 -25.82
C VAL A 1 -20.12 -20.17 -25.51
N TYR A 2 -19.33 -20.17 -24.43
CA TYR A 2 -18.43 -21.30 -24.10
C TYR A 2 -19.14 -22.54 -23.56
N LEU A 3 -20.17 -22.40 -22.71
CA LEU A 3 -20.98 -23.52 -22.22
C LEU A 3 -21.44 -24.45 -23.36
N ARG A 4 -22.09 -23.88 -24.39
CA ARG A 4 -22.55 -24.60 -25.58
C ARG A 4 -21.40 -25.25 -26.37
N LYS A 5 -20.27 -24.57 -26.53
CA LYS A 5 -19.09 -25.12 -27.24
C LYS A 5 -18.47 -26.30 -26.50
N CYS A 6 -18.54 -26.28 -25.17
CA CYS A 6 -18.00 -27.33 -24.31
C CYS A 6 -19.00 -28.43 -23.99
N GLY A 7 -20.20 -28.42 -24.59
CA GLY A 7 -21.24 -29.42 -24.33
C GLY A 7 -21.84 -29.36 -22.92
N VAL A 8 -21.74 -28.21 -22.23
CA VAL A 8 -22.26 -28.01 -20.87
C VAL A 8 -23.56 -27.21 -20.92
N ALA A 9 -24.60 -27.71 -20.25
CA ALA A 9 -25.94 -27.13 -20.28
C ALA A 9 -26.09 -25.90 -19.35
N THR A 10 -25.45 -25.93 -18.18
CA THR A 10 -25.57 -24.90 -17.14
C THR A 10 -24.21 -24.54 -16.59
N ASP A 11 -23.99 -23.28 -16.22
CA ASP A 11 -22.72 -22.83 -15.63
C ASP A 11 -22.49 -23.51 -14.26
N PRO A 12 -21.46 -24.37 -14.12
CA PRO A 12 -21.18 -25.02 -12.85
C PRO A 12 -20.37 -24.14 -11.88
N CYS A 13 -19.84 -23.00 -12.36
CA CYS A 13 -18.91 -22.19 -11.59
C CYS A 13 -19.60 -21.45 -10.43
N LYS A 14 -18.88 -21.35 -9.31
CA LYS A 14 -19.32 -20.71 -8.06
C LYS A 14 -18.55 -19.41 -7.84
N ASN A 15 -19.00 -18.63 -6.86
CA ASN A 15 -18.31 -17.43 -6.37
C ASN A 15 -17.93 -16.44 -7.49
N ASN A 16 -18.80 -16.26 -8.47
CA ASN A 16 -18.60 -15.41 -9.66
C ASN A 16 -17.48 -15.89 -10.62
N GLY A 17 -17.08 -17.15 -10.53
CA GLY A 17 -16.34 -17.83 -11.61
C GLY A 17 -17.18 -17.91 -12.88
N TYR A 18 -16.50 -18.02 -14.02
CA TYR A 18 -17.17 -18.21 -15.31
C TYR A 18 -16.58 -19.39 -16.06
N TYR A 19 -17.39 -20.01 -16.93
CA TYR A 19 -16.94 -21.12 -17.76
C TYR A 19 -16.16 -20.61 -18.98
N GLY A 20 -14.85 -20.88 -18.99
CA GLY A 20 -13.91 -20.37 -19.97
C GLY A 20 -13.80 -21.20 -21.25
N PRO A 21 -13.05 -20.71 -22.26
CA PRO A 21 -12.77 -21.42 -23.52
C PRO A 21 -12.05 -22.76 -23.34
N SER A 22 -11.37 -22.96 -22.20
CA SER A 22 -10.69 -24.22 -21.85
C SER A 22 -11.63 -25.32 -21.36
N CYS A 23 -12.95 -25.07 -21.41
CA CYS A 23 -13.98 -25.95 -20.87
C CYS A 23 -13.78 -26.27 -19.38
N LYS A 24 -13.37 -25.26 -18.61
CA LYS A 24 -13.18 -25.28 -17.16
C LYS A 24 -13.65 -23.96 -16.56
N CYS A 25 -13.88 -23.94 -15.26
CA CYS A 25 -14.14 -22.69 -14.55
C CYS A 25 -12.86 -21.85 -14.44
N GLU A 26 -12.97 -20.57 -14.77
CA GLU A 26 -11.96 -19.55 -14.54
C GLU A 26 -12.36 -18.76 -13.31
N CYS A 27 -11.51 -18.86 -12.28
CA CYS A 27 -11.82 -18.36 -10.94
C CYS A 27 -11.38 -16.91 -10.77
N PRO A 28 -12.27 -16.02 -10.27
CA PRO A 28 -11.87 -14.67 -9.95
C PRO A 28 -10.84 -14.67 -8.80
N PRO A 29 -10.02 -13.61 -8.71
CA PRO A 29 -9.13 -13.39 -7.58
C PRO A 29 -9.82 -13.67 -6.23
N GLY A 30 -9.17 -14.48 -5.40
CA GLY A 30 -9.66 -14.85 -4.08
C GLY A 30 -10.53 -16.10 -4.04
N THR A 31 -10.68 -16.79 -5.17
CA THR A 31 -11.36 -18.08 -5.25
C THR A 31 -10.47 -19.13 -5.93
N SER A 32 -10.73 -20.40 -5.64
CA SER A 32 -10.00 -21.54 -6.22
C SER A 32 -10.85 -22.81 -6.18
N GLY A 33 -10.32 -23.90 -6.74
CA GLY A 33 -11.05 -25.17 -6.89
C GLY A 33 -11.52 -25.39 -8.33
N THR A 34 -12.05 -26.58 -8.60
CA THR A 34 -12.48 -26.97 -9.95
C THR A 34 -13.66 -26.13 -10.44
N TYR A 35 -14.50 -25.67 -9.52
CA TYR A 35 -15.69 -24.86 -9.76
C TYR A 35 -15.62 -23.53 -9.03
N CYS A 36 -14.43 -23.10 -8.60
CA CYS A 36 -14.22 -21.87 -7.82
C CYS A 36 -14.96 -21.87 -6.47
N GLU A 37 -15.24 -23.05 -5.93
CA GLU A 37 -16.00 -23.26 -4.69
C GLU A 37 -15.25 -22.82 -3.44
N THR A 38 -13.91 -22.80 -3.47
CA THR A 38 -13.08 -22.44 -2.32
C THR A 38 -12.85 -20.93 -2.30
N LEU A 39 -13.37 -20.24 -1.30
CA LEU A 39 -13.10 -18.83 -1.04
C LEU A 39 -11.84 -18.70 -0.17
N THR A 40 -10.76 -18.17 -0.74
CA THR A 40 -9.49 -17.95 -0.02
C THR A 40 -9.40 -16.56 0.58
N GLN A 41 -10.02 -15.56 -0.05
CA GLN A 41 -10.02 -14.16 0.39
C GLN A 41 -11.10 -13.36 -0.37
N GLY A 42 -11.45 -12.18 0.14
CA GLY A 42 -12.34 -11.28 -0.58
C GLY A 42 -11.73 -10.79 -1.90
N TYR A 43 -12.56 -10.63 -2.94
CA TYR A 43 -12.13 -10.26 -4.29
C TYR A 43 -11.19 -9.04 -4.34
N LEU A 44 -11.57 -7.95 -3.66
CA LEU A 44 -10.77 -6.71 -3.64
C LEU A 44 -9.41 -6.92 -2.97
N GLN A 45 -9.37 -7.67 -1.87
CA GLN A 45 -8.13 -8.00 -1.18
C GLN A 45 -7.22 -8.86 -2.06
N ALA A 46 -7.81 -9.84 -2.75
CA ALA A 46 -7.08 -10.69 -3.69
C ALA A 46 -6.48 -9.91 -4.84
N LEU A 47 -7.28 -9.01 -5.41
CA LEU A 47 -6.86 -8.16 -6.52
C LEU A 47 -5.75 -7.20 -6.10
N VAL A 48 -5.86 -6.57 -4.93
CA VAL A 48 -4.78 -5.71 -4.40
C VAL A 48 -3.52 -6.53 -4.12
N SER A 49 -3.66 -7.72 -3.54
CA SER A 49 -2.52 -8.58 -3.22
C SER A 49 -1.77 -9.03 -4.48
N SER A 50 -2.48 -9.31 -5.58
CA SER A 50 -1.87 -9.72 -6.84
C SER A 50 -1.31 -8.54 -7.64
N THR A 51 -2.01 -7.41 -7.69
CA THR A 51 -1.63 -6.27 -8.54
C THR A 51 -0.69 -5.28 -7.85
N ARG A 52 -0.81 -5.13 -6.53
CA ARG A 52 -0.08 -4.18 -5.69
C ARG A 52 0.48 -4.87 -4.43
N PRO A 53 1.36 -5.88 -4.57
CA PRO A 53 1.80 -6.75 -3.47
C PRO A 53 2.51 -6.03 -2.31
N ARG A 54 2.94 -4.78 -2.49
CA ARG A 54 3.58 -3.96 -1.46
C ARG A 54 2.59 -3.08 -0.69
N THR A 55 1.33 -3.07 -1.10
CA THR A 55 0.24 -2.51 -0.31
C THR A 55 -0.01 -3.42 0.87
N ARG A 56 0.19 -2.90 2.08
CA ARG A 56 0.10 -3.71 3.30
C ARG A 56 -0.15 -2.87 4.55
N THR A 57 -0.62 -3.54 5.59
CA THR A 57 -0.68 -3.01 6.95
C THR A 57 0.59 -3.37 7.70
N ILE A 58 1.20 -2.40 8.38
CA ILE A 58 2.42 -2.55 9.18
C ILE A 58 2.06 -2.27 10.65
N THR A 59 2.19 -3.27 11.50
CA THR A 59 1.83 -3.19 12.93
C THR A 59 3.04 -3.31 13.86
N THR A 60 4.24 -3.47 13.30
CA THR A 60 5.50 -3.62 14.04
C THR A 60 6.46 -2.48 13.70
N ALA A 61 7.31 -2.12 14.66
CA ALA A 61 8.45 -1.25 14.40
C ALA A 61 9.42 -1.90 13.40
N GLY A 62 10.23 -1.09 12.72
CA GLY A 62 11.17 -1.57 11.72
C GLY A 62 11.45 -0.54 10.65
N THR A 63 11.94 -0.98 9.50
CA THR A 63 12.29 -0.09 8.38
C THR A 63 11.26 -0.19 7.27
N VAL A 64 10.95 0.95 6.67
CA VAL A 64 10.12 1.08 5.47
C VAL A 64 10.90 1.79 4.38
N THR A 65 10.82 1.27 3.16
CA THR A 65 11.62 1.76 2.03
C THR A 65 10.82 1.82 0.75
N SER A 66 11.30 2.63 -0.21
CA SER A 66 10.82 2.56 -1.59
C SER A 66 11.17 1.23 -2.26
N THR A 67 10.58 0.97 -3.43
CA THR A 67 10.89 -0.21 -4.26
C THR A 67 12.36 -0.28 -4.55
N GLY A 68 12.98 -1.44 -4.36
CA GLY A 68 14.37 -1.67 -4.77
C GLY A 68 15.43 -1.01 -3.90
N TYR A 69 15.09 -0.09 -2.98
CA TYR A 69 16.07 0.55 -2.09
C TYR A 69 16.90 -0.51 -1.34
N PRO A 70 18.23 -0.36 -1.22
CA PRO A 70 19.05 0.82 -1.53
C PRO A 70 19.40 1.01 -3.02
N SER A 71 18.99 0.10 -3.90
CA SER A 71 19.10 0.32 -5.34
C SER A 71 18.10 1.40 -5.79
N PRO A 72 18.43 2.18 -6.83
CA PRO A 72 17.52 3.19 -7.35
C PRO A 72 16.15 2.62 -7.76
N VAL A 73 15.10 3.39 -7.49
CA VAL A 73 13.74 3.13 -7.99
C VAL A 73 13.73 3.35 -9.49
N ALA A 74 13.73 2.27 -10.27
CA ALA A 74 13.69 2.28 -11.74
C ALA A 74 12.45 1.56 -12.30
N ALA A 75 11.33 1.63 -11.59
CA ALA A 75 10.08 0.96 -11.96
C ALA A 75 8.86 1.87 -11.78
N ILE A 76 7.87 1.67 -12.65
CA ILE A 76 6.52 2.19 -12.46
C ILE A 76 5.86 1.35 -11.37
N ASP A 77 5.46 1.99 -10.28
CA ASP A 77 4.87 1.30 -9.15
C ASP A 77 4.04 2.26 -8.28
N GLU A 78 3.04 1.71 -7.60
CA GLU A 78 2.16 2.46 -6.71
C GLU A 78 1.64 1.54 -5.61
N TYR A 79 1.79 1.93 -4.35
CA TYR A 79 1.32 1.14 -3.22
C TYR A 79 1.06 1.99 -1.99
N ILE A 80 0.24 1.45 -1.09
CA ILE A 80 -0.15 2.10 0.16
C ILE A 80 0.31 1.26 1.34
N GLN A 81 1.04 1.88 2.26
CA GLN A 81 1.44 1.25 3.52
C GLN A 81 0.75 1.96 4.67
N MET A 82 -0.14 1.24 5.33
CA MET A 82 -0.85 1.72 6.51
C MET A 82 -0.10 1.26 7.75
N ILE A 83 0.49 2.19 8.49
CA ILE A 83 1.24 1.91 9.71
C ILE A 83 0.30 2.16 10.89
N ILE A 84 0.07 1.14 11.69
CA ILE A 84 -0.83 1.19 12.86
C ILE A 84 0.00 0.94 14.11
N ALA A 85 0.07 1.96 14.96
CA ALA A 85 0.65 1.87 16.28
C ALA A 85 -0.27 1.06 17.22
N PRO A 86 0.30 0.34 18.20
CA PRO A 86 -0.49 -0.33 19.23
C PRO A 86 -1.24 0.69 20.10
N ALA A 87 -2.16 0.19 20.92
CA ALA A 87 -2.95 1.03 21.82
C ALA A 87 -2.08 1.98 22.65
N CYS A 88 -2.55 3.21 22.84
CA CYS A 88 -1.87 4.29 23.57
C CYS A 88 -0.51 4.71 22.99
N LYS A 89 -0.22 4.39 21.72
CA LYS A 89 0.96 4.88 21.00
C LYS A 89 0.56 5.54 19.69
N LYS A 90 1.45 6.39 19.20
CA LYS A 90 1.40 7.00 17.87
C LYS A 90 2.62 6.59 17.06
N VAL A 91 2.51 6.70 15.74
CA VAL A 91 3.58 6.38 14.80
C VAL A 91 4.58 7.53 14.81
N ARG A 92 5.88 7.20 14.91
CA ARG A 92 6.99 8.10 14.65
C ARG A 92 7.83 7.52 13.51
N LEU A 93 7.95 8.28 12.42
CA LEU A 93 8.70 7.94 11.22
C LEU A 93 9.93 8.84 11.13
N THR A 94 11.12 8.26 11.09
CA THR A 94 12.39 9.00 10.97
C THR A 94 13.09 8.63 9.68
N PHE A 95 13.28 9.61 8.78
CA PHE A 95 13.90 9.36 7.48
C PHE A 95 15.42 9.30 7.61
N SER A 96 16.02 8.24 7.07
CA SER A 96 17.48 8.11 6.91
C SER A 96 17.94 8.51 5.51
N ALA A 97 17.07 8.39 4.51
CA ALA A 97 17.34 8.82 3.14
C ALA A 97 16.03 9.22 2.44
N PHE A 98 16.10 10.26 1.61
CA PHE A 98 15.01 10.65 0.73
C PHE A 98 15.53 11.42 -0.51
N LYS A 99 15.34 10.82 -1.69
CA LYS A 99 15.59 11.46 -2.97
C LYS A 99 14.68 10.87 -4.04
N LEU A 100 13.71 11.64 -4.50
CA LEU A 100 12.82 11.29 -5.62
C LEU A 100 13.05 12.24 -6.81
N TYR A 101 12.37 11.98 -7.92
CA TYR A 101 12.31 12.90 -9.06
C TYR A 101 11.91 14.32 -8.61
N GLN A 102 12.42 15.32 -9.31
CA GLN A 102 12.19 16.73 -8.97
C GLN A 102 10.75 17.17 -9.20
N ARG A 103 10.35 18.23 -8.51
CA ARG A 103 9.04 18.87 -8.71
C ARG A 103 8.94 19.45 -10.12
N TYR A 104 7.76 19.40 -10.72
CA TYR A 104 7.48 20.13 -11.96
C TYR A 104 7.30 21.62 -11.70
N THR A 105 7.32 22.40 -12.79
CA THR A 105 7.19 23.86 -12.76
C THR A 105 5.84 24.34 -12.22
N ASP A 106 4.82 23.49 -12.27
CA ASP A 106 3.49 23.69 -11.68
C ASP A 106 3.42 23.34 -10.18
N ASN A 107 4.58 23.12 -9.55
CA ASN A 107 4.72 22.74 -8.15
C ASN A 107 4.11 21.35 -7.83
N THR A 108 4.02 20.42 -8.78
CA THR A 108 3.55 19.04 -8.55
C THR A 108 4.67 18.00 -8.50
N CYS A 109 4.45 16.91 -7.75
CA CYS A 109 5.36 15.75 -7.66
C CYS A 109 4.89 14.59 -8.57
N LEU A 110 4.37 14.89 -9.75
CA LEU A 110 3.73 13.90 -10.63
C LEU A 110 4.60 12.67 -10.96
N PRO A 111 5.91 12.81 -11.29
CA PRO A 111 6.69 11.67 -11.76
C PRO A 111 7.00 10.66 -10.65
N GLN A 112 7.37 11.15 -9.47
CA GLN A 112 7.59 10.33 -8.27
C GLN A 112 7.20 11.12 -7.03
N GLN A 113 6.42 10.49 -6.15
CA GLN A 113 5.96 11.11 -4.93
C GLN A 113 5.81 10.13 -3.78
N LEU A 114 6.03 10.66 -2.57
CA LEU A 114 5.61 10.06 -1.32
C LEU A 114 4.60 10.98 -0.66
N THR A 115 3.35 10.54 -0.55
CA THR A 115 2.31 11.22 0.22
C THR A 115 2.25 10.63 1.62
N ILE A 116 2.33 11.50 2.63
CA ILE A 116 2.24 11.14 4.05
C ILE A 116 0.93 11.71 4.61
N ARG A 117 0.10 10.83 5.16
CA ARG A 117 -1.09 11.20 5.95
C ARG A 117 -0.82 10.86 7.40
N LYS A 118 -0.78 11.88 8.24
CA LYS A 118 -0.42 11.76 9.66
C LYS A 118 -1.51 12.26 10.60
N ASN A 119 -2.53 12.94 10.07
CA ASN A 119 -3.60 13.53 10.87
C ASN A 119 -4.66 12.50 11.26
N VAL A 120 -5.47 12.81 12.27
CA VAL A 120 -6.65 11.98 12.58
C VAL A 120 -7.64 11.94 11.42
N ASP A 121 -7.80 13.06 10.71
CA ASP A 121 -8.45 13.10 9.41
C ASP A 121 -7.45 12.70 8.32
N LEU A 122 -7.56 11.45 7.87
CA LEU A 122 -6.69 10.86 6.86
C LEU A 122 -6.92 11.42 5.44
N THR A 123 -7.90 12.30 5.23
CA THR A 123 -8.03 13.04 3.97
C THR A 123 -6.95 14.13 3.84
N ILE A 124 -6.46 14.64 4.96
CA ILE A 124 -5.42 15.67 5.01
C ILE A 124 -4.05 15.01 4.78
N SER A 125 -3.34 15.47 3.75
CA SER A 125 -2.08 14.87 3.33
C SER A 125 -1.04 15.90 2.93
N SER A 126 0.23 15.49 2.94
CA SER A 126 1.35 16.25 2.40
C SER A 126 2.14 15.37 1.45
N THR A 127 2.51 15.92 0.29
CA THR A 127 3.17 15.18 -0.79
C THR A 127 4.58 15.71 -1.02
N TYR A 128 5.55 14.80 -1.01
CA TYR A 128 6.97 15.10 -1.06
C TYR A 128 7.64 14.46 -2.27
N CYS A 129 8.60 15.16 -2.86
CA CYS A 129 9.51 14.67 -3.90
C CYS A 129 10.86 15.40 -3.83
N ALA A 130 11.71 15.29 -4.86
CA ALA A 130 13.05 15.86 -4.86
C ALA A 130 13.84 15.48 -3.58
N SER A 131 14.42 16.46 -2.88
CA SER A 131 15.10 16.32 -1.58
C SER A 131 14.33 17.00 -0.44
N GLU A 132 13.00 17.02 -0.52
CA GLU A 132 12.14 17.81 0.39
C GLU A 132 12.04 17.26 1.82
N ILE A 133 12.47 16.01 2.03
CA ILE A 133 12.59 15.42 3.36
C ILE A 133 14.07 15.32 3.69
N ALA A 134 14.50 16.02 4.73
CA ALA A 134 15.89 16.00 5.19
C ALA A 134 16.22 14.68 5.91
N VAL A 135 17.51 14.34 5.94
CA VAL A 135 18.00 13.24 6.78
C VAL A 135 17.70 13.55 8.25
N ASN A 136 17.26 12.54 9.00
CA ASN A 136 16.78 12.62 10.38
C ASN A 136 15.50 13.43 10.58
N GLN A 137 14.83 13.86 9.51
CA GLN A 137 13.53 14.50 9.65
C GLN A 137 12.50 13.49 10.19
N VAL A 138 11.73 13.96 11.17
CA VAL A 138 10.75 13.14 11.91
C VAL A 138 9.33 13.56 11.56
N PHE A 139 8.47 12.57 11.33
CA PHE A 139 7.03 12.75 11.24
C PHE A 139 6.35 11.94 12.33
N GLU A 140 5.42 12.56 13.06
CA GLU A 140 4.58 11.87 14.03
C GLU A 140 3.13 11.91 13.58
N SER A 141 2.39 10.82 13.78
CA SER A 141 0.94 10.83 13.60
C SER A 141 0.24 11.51 14.78
N GLU A 142 -0.92 12.10 14.53
CA GLU A 142 -1.80 12.64 15.57
C GLU A 142 -2.55 11.53 16.30
N GLY A 143 -2.96 10.48 15.56
CA GLY A 143 -3.57 9.28 16.10
C GLY A 143 -2.65 8.05 16.04
N THR A 144 -3.25 6.87 16.09
CA THR A 144 -2.53 5.59 16.01
C THR A 144 -2.11 5.22 14.59
N THR A 145 -2.62 5.91 13.57
CA THR A 145 -2.45 5.53 12.16
C THR A 145 -1.66 6.58 11.39
N MET A 146 -0.72 6.12 10.56
CA MET A 146 -0.03 6.92 9.54
C MET A 146 -0.11 6.16 8.21
N ILE A 147 -0.41 6.85 7.11
CA ILE A 147 -0.45 6.24 5.78
C ILE A 147 0.65 6.83 4.91
N LEU A 148 1.44 5.93 4.32
CA LEU A 148 2.39 6.23 3.26
C LEU A 148 1.80 5.78 1.94
N HIS A 149 1.71 6.67 0.96
CA HIS A 149 1.32 6.35 -0.41
C HIS A 149 2.46 6.74 -1.33
N PHE A 150 3.10 5.73 -1.89
CA PHE A 150 4.18 5.93 -2.84
C PHE A 150 3.66 5.73 -4.25
N LYS A 151 4.10 6.59 -5.17
CA LYS A 151 3.80 6.50 -6.60
C LYS A 151 5.02 6.86 -7.42
N SER A 152 5.33 6.03 -8.41
CA SER A 152 6.35 6.24 -9.44
C SER A 152 5.72 5.98 -10.80
N LEU A 153 5.73 6.99 -11.67
CA LEU A 153 5.19 6.92 -13.04
C LEU A 153 6.28 6.85 -14.11
N ILE A 154 7.54 6.79 -13.69
CA ILE A 154 8.72 6.79 -14.56
C ILE A 154 9.64 5.62 -14.22
N THR A 155 10.52 5.29 -15.16
CA THR A 155 11.56 4.27 -15.00
C THR A 155 12.96 4.87 -14.77
N LEU A 156 13.07 6.21 -14.73
CA LEU A 156 14.33 6.87 -14.44
C LEU A 156 14.80 6.52 -13.03
N PRO A 157 16.07 6.12 -12.85
CA PRO A 157 16.58 5.67 -11.56
C PRO A 157 16.76 6.84 -10.60
N TYR A 158 16.01 6.85 -9.50
CA TYR A 158 16.20 7.77 -8.36
C TYR A 158 16.45 7.01 -7.07
N PRO A 159 17.29 7.51 -6.13
CA PRO A 159 17.68 6.73 -4.96
C PRO A 159 16.52 6.23 -4.09
N GLY A 160 15.37 6.92 -4.08
CA GLY A 160 14.21 6.48 -3.32
C GLY A 160 14.21 6.99 -1.89
N TYR A 161 13.63 6.22 -0.96
CA TYR A 161 13.60 6.59 0.45
C TYR A 161 13.79 5.39 1.38
N SER A 162 14.25 5.69 2.59
CA SER A 162 14.31 4.78 3.72
C SER A 162 13.95 5.53 4.99
N ALA A 163 13.09 4.93 5.81
CA ALA A 163 12.67 5.50 7.08
C ALA A 163 12.46 4.41 8.13
N THR A 164 12.72 4.76 9.38
CA THR A 164 12.50 3.88 10.53
C THR A 164 11.17 4.21 11.19
N ILE A 165 10.35 3.18 11.39
CA ILE A 165 9.10 3.19 12.14
C ILE A 165 9.41 2.88 13.59
N THR A 166 9.00 3.78 14.46
CA THR A 166 8.96 3.57 15.92
C THR A 166 7.57 3.94 16.44
N PHE A 167 7.23 3.44 17.62
CA PHE A 167 5.96 3.76 18.29
C PHE A 167 6.24 4.48 19.60
N VAL A 168 5.75 5.70 19.72
CA VAL A 168 5.97 6.56 20.89
C VAL A 168 4.66 6.77 21.65
N PRO A 169 4.69 7.07 22.96
CA PRO A 169 3.47 7.29 23.75
C PRO A 169 2.55 8.35 23.13
N GLN A 170 1.24 8.09 23.18
CA GLN A 170 0.21 9.03 22.78
C GLN A 170 -0.37 9.74 24.02
N THR A 171 -0.46 11.07 23.98
CA THR A 171 -0.87 11.90 25.13
C THR A 171 -2.37 12.24 25.12
N THR A 172 -3.20 11.49 24.42
CA THR A 172 -4.66 11.71 24.43
C THR A 172 -5.26 11.38 25.80
N ALA A 173 -6.36 12.05 26.15
CA ALA A 173 -7.05 11.87 27.43
C ALA A 173 -7.40 10.40 27.75
N ALA A 174 -7.73 9.60 26.73
CA ALA A 174 -8.00 8.16 26.87
C ALA A 174 -6.76 7.29 27.18
N CYS A 175 -5.55 7.82 26.94
CA CYS A 175 -4.28 7.11 27.08
C CYS A 175 -3.47 7.62 28.28
N THR A 176 -3.76 8.82 28.76
CA THR A 176 -3.29 9.32 30.05
C THR A 176 -4.22 8.78 31.12
N GLY A 177 -3.87 7.66 31.75
CA GLY A 177 -4.60 7.11 32.89
C GLY A 177 -4.65 8.11 34.05
N ARG A 178 -5.58 9.06 34.01
CA ARG A 178 -6.00 9.84 35.17
C ARG A 178 -6.79 8.90 36.06
N LYS A 179 -6.14 8.42 37.11
CA LYS A 179 -6.80 7.95 38.33
C LYS A 179 -7.65 9.06 38.92
#